data_AF-A0A060CA54-F1
#
_entry.id   AF-A0A060CA54-F1
#
_cell.length_a   1.000
_cell.length_b   1.000
_cell.length_c   1.000
_cell.angle_alpha   90.00
_cell.angle_beta   90.00
_cell.angle_gamma   90.00
#
_symmetry.space_group_name_H-M   'P 1'
#
loop_
_entity.id
_entity.type
_entity.pdbx_description
1 polymer ?
#
loop_
_entity_poly.entity_id
_entity_poly.type
_entity_poly.pdbx_seq_one_letter_code
_entity_poly.pdbx_strand_id
1 'polypeptide(L)'
;TFYLSGGLMGQMSASGRILGADGCAELAARGHELACHTFAHRKIGSYSCAALRDDLARNDDLLRRFDGRVAPRNFAIPYTMASPMMQPLLRRHFLTSRGGLHGVNRGKVDPHYLASFELRPDTSPAGVAQLLDELEARPGWANPSSPMNVSDQP
;
A
#
# COMPACT_ATOMS: atom_id res chain seq x y z
N THR A 1 -1.35 4.38 -7.82
CA THR A 1 -2.10 4.20 -6.56
C THR A 1 -1.22 4.52 -5.38
N PHE A 2 -1.70 5.35 -4.46
CA PHE A 2 -1.02 5.72 -3.23
C PHE A 2 -1.69 5.00 -2.06
N TYR A 3 -0.94 4.21 -1.31
CA TYR A 3 -1.45 3.48 -0.16
C TYR A 3 -1.17 4.31 1.07
N LEU A 4 -2.20 4.64 1.84
CA LEU A 4 -2.15 5.64 2.91
C LEU A 4 -2.50 5.06 4.28
N SER A 5 -1.75 5.46 5.31
CA SER A 5 -2.09 5.22 6.71
C SER A 5 -2.45 6.52 7.42
N GLY A 6 -3.71 6.66 7.80
CA GLY A 6 -4.21 7.89 8.42
C GLY A 6 -3.46 8.32 9.68
N GLY A 7 -3.01 7.37 10.51
CA GLY A 7 -2.27 7.64 11.73
C GLY A 7 -0.84 8.17 11.51
N LEU A 8 -0.33 8.07 10.28
CA LEU A 8 1.00 8.59 9.92
C LEU A 8 0.94 9.89 9.11
N MET A 9 -0.25 10.32 8.71
CA MET A 9 -0.44 11.51 7.87
C MET A 9 0.14 12.76 8.53
N GLY A 10 0.98 13.50 7.79
CA GLY A 10 1.66 14.70 8.27
C GLY A 10 2.76 14.47 9.33
N GLN A 11 3.02 13.23 9.74
CA GLN A 11 4.07 12.92 10.71
C GLN A 11 5.46 12.99 10.09
N MET A 12 6.48 13.22 10.92
CA MET A 12 7.88 13.10 10.50
C MET A 12 8.33 11.64 10.53
N SER A 13 9.01 11.21 9.47
CA SER A 13 9.67 9.92 9.35
C SER A 13 11.17 10.09 9.13
N ALA A 14 11.92 8.99 9.14
CA ALA A 14 13.36 9.00 8.89
C ALA A 14 13.74 9.53 7.49
N SER A 15 12.84 9.46 6.51
CA SER A 15 13.06 9.91 5.14
C SER A 15 12.43 11.27 4.82
N GLY A 16 11.69 11.88 5.76
CA GLY A 16 11.00 13.15 5.53
C GLY A 16 9.59 13.19 6.11
N ARG A 17 8.85 14.25 5.78
CA ARG A 17 7.46 14.42 6.20
C ARG A 17 6.54 13.54 5.36
N ILE A 18 5.76 12.71 6.03
CA ILE A 18 4.70 11.92 5.39
C ILE A 18 3.61 12.86 4.91
N LEU A 19 3.09 12.57 3.72
CA LEU A 19 2.05 13.35 3.06
C LEU A 19 0.91 13.72 4.04
N GLY A 20 0.54 15.00 4.06
CA GLY A 20 -0.55 15.52 4.88
C GLY A 20 -1.93 15.38 4.22
N ALA A 21 -2.96 15.89 4.89
CA ALA A 21 -4.33 15.87 4.38
C ALA A 21 -4.48 16.64 3.06
N ASP A 22 -3.86 17.82 2.96
CA ASP A 22 -3.91 18.66 1.75
C ASP A 22 -3.28 17.93 0.55
N GLY A 23 -2.14 17.28 0.75
CA GLY A 23 -1.51 16.47 -0.28
C GLY A 23 -2.35 15.24 -0.67
N CYS A 24 -3.06 14.62 0.27
CA CYS A 24 -4.00 13.54 -0.06
C CYS A 24 -5.18 14.04 -0.90
N ALA A 25 -5.71 15.22 -0.57
CA ALA A 25 -6.77 15.86 -1.35
C ALA A 25 -6.28 16.24 -2.75
N GLU A 26 -5.05 16.74 -2.88
CA GLU A 26 -4.44 17.04 -4.18
C GLU A 26 -4.27 15.76 -5.02
N LEU A 27 -3.76 14.69 -4.43
CA LEU A 27 -3.62 13.40 -5.12
C LEU A 27 -4.97 12.92 -5.66
N ALA A 28 -6.04 12.99 -4.85
CA ALA A 28 -7.39 12.65 -5.26
C ALA A 28 -7.89 13.57 -6.39
N ALA A 29 -7.72 14.88 -6.26
CA ALA A 29 -8.14 15.87 -7.26
C ALA A 29 -7.44 15.67 -8.61
N ARG A 30 -6.21 15.15 -8.60
CA ARG A 30 -5.44 14.77 -9.79
C ARG A 30 -5.81 13.40 -10.38
N GLY A 31 -6.81 12.73 -9.81
CA GLY A 31 -7.31 11.44 -10.27
C GLY A 31 -6.46 10.23 -9.82
N HIS A 32 -5.55 10.40 -8.86
CA HIS A 32 -4.80 9.28 -8.31
C HIS A 32 -5.66 8.44 -7.36
N GLU A 33 -5.55 7.11 -7.46
CA GLU A 33 -6.22 6.21 -6.52
C GLU A 33 -5.59 6.30 -5.13
N LEU A 34 -6.44 6.55 -4.11
CA LEU A 34 -6.10 6.43 -2.69
C LEU A 34 -6.51 5.05 -2.16
N ALA A 35 -5.53 4.26 -1.73
CA ALA A 35 -5.67 2.89 -1.27
C ALA A 35 -5.36 2.75 0.23
N CYS A 36 -5.81 1.65 0.83
CA CYS A 36 -5.70 1.46 2.27
C CYS A 36 -4.34 0.86 2.67
N HIS A 37 -3.74 1.38 3.74
CA HIS A 37 -2.53 0.83 4.36
C HIS A 37 -2.66 0.69 5.88
N THR A 38 -3.86 0.35 6.38
CA THR A 38 -4.27 0.42 7.81
C THR A 38 -4.26 1.85 8.35
N PHE A 39 -5.02 2.15 9.39
CA PHE A 39 -4.97 3.47 10.01
C PHE A 39 -3.69 3.62 10.84
N ALA A 40 -3.43 2.70 11.76
CA ALA A 40 -2.33 2.82 12.73
C ALA A 40 -0.95 2.32 12.22
N HIS A 41 -0.86 1.80 11.00
CA HIS A 41 0.38 1.26 10.41
C HIS A 41 1.07 0.21 11.31
N ARG A 42 0.29 -0.74 11.84
CA ARG A 42 0.80 -1.84 12.67
C ARG A 42 0.81 -3.14 11.88
N LYS A 43 1.66 -4.09 12.30
CA LYS A 43 1.67 -5.46 11.78
C LYS A 43 0.27 -6.07 11.94
N ILE A 44 -0.32 -6.54 10.84
CA ILE A 44 -1.71 -7.04 10.85
C ILE A 44 -1.88 -8.27 11.77
N GLY A 45 -0.82 -9.07 11.94
CA GLY A 45 -0.81 -10.20 12.88
C GLY A 45 -0.80 -9.82 14.36
N SER A 46 -0.64 -8.52 14.70
CA SER A 46 -0.69 -8.03 16.09
C SER A 46 -2.10 -7.63 16.55
N TYR A 47 -3.09 -7.68 15.65
CA TYR A 47 -4.47 -7.31 15.96
C TYR A 47 -5.31 -8.54 16.31
N SER A 48 -6.38 -8.31 17.08
CA SER A 48 -7.56 -9.17 17.00
C SER A 48 -8.35 -8.87 15.72
N CYS A 49 -9.18 -9.80 15.25
CA CYS A 49 -10.00 -9.58 14.05
C CYS A 49 -10.93 -8.34 14.19
N ALA A 50 -11.47 -8.09 15.39
CA ALA A 50 -12.31 -6.93 15.65
C ALA A 50 -11.50 -5.62 15.56
N ALA A 51 -10.35 -5.57 16.24
CA ALA A 51 -9.50 -4.38 16.24
C ALA A 51 -8.95 -4.06 14.84
N LEU A 52 -8.61 -5.08 14.04
CA LEU A 52 -8.19 -4.85 12.66
C LEU A 52 -9.34 -4.29 11.83
N ARG A 53 -10.56 -4.84 11.95
CA ARG A 53 -11.72 -4.34 11.21
C ARG A 53 -12.00 -2.86 11.53
N ASP A 54 -11.93 -2.49 12.80
CA ASP A 54 -12.17 -1.10 13.23
C ASP A 54 -11.07 -0.15 12.70
N ASP A 55 -9.81 -0.60 12.73
CA ASP A 55 -8.69 0.16 12.16
C ASP A 55 -8.82 0.35 10.64
N LEU A 56 -9.22 -0.69 9.91
CA LEU A 56 -9.47 -0.62 8.46
C LEU A 56 -10.65 0.30 8.13
N ALA A 57 -11.75 0.22 8.88
CA ALA A 57 -12.92 1.07 8.70
C ALA A 57 -12.58 2.54 8.96
N ARG A 58 -11.85 2.83 10.03
CA ARG A 58 -11.36 4.18 10.33
C ARG A 58 -10.52 4.76 9.20
N ASN A 59 -9.66 3.95 8.58
CA ASN A 59 -8.86 4.41 7.44
C ASN A 59 -9.72 4.64 6.21
N ASP A 60 -10.67 3.76 5.90
CA ASP A 60 -11.59 3.93 4.77
C ASP A 60 -12.44 5.21 4.90
N ASP A 61 -12.96 5.48 6.10
CA ASP A 61 -13.70 6.71 6.40
C ASP A 61 -12.85 7.97 6.21
N LEU A 62 -11.56 7.92 6.56
CA LEU A 62 -10.64 9.02 6.29
C LEU A 62 -10.44 9.20 4.78
N LEU A 63 -10.15 8.13 4.04
CA LEU A 63 -9.88 8.21 2.60
C LEU A 63 -11.11 8.71 1.82
N ARG A 64 -12.30 8.31 2.23
CA ARG A 64 -13.58 8.81 1.68
C ARG A 64 -13.73 10.31 1.78
N ARG A 65 -13.16 10.96 2.78
CA ARG A 65 -13.22 12.42 2.91
C ARG A 65 -12.43 13.13 1.81
N PHE A 66 -11.45 12.47 1.19
CA PHE A 66 -10.65 13.03 0.11
C PHE A 66 -11.24 12.74 -1.28
N ASP A 67 -11.73 11.51 -1.51
CA ASP A 67 -12.11 11.07 -2.85
C ASP A 67 -13.59 10.66 -3.02
N GLY A 68 -14.38 10.67 -1.94
CA GLY A 68 -15.80 10.28 -1.96
C GLY A 68 -16.06 8.81 -2.31
N ARG A 69 -15.03 7.96 -2.41
CA ARG A 69 -15.15 6.61 -2.96
C ARG A 69 -15.83 5.65 -1.99
N VAL A 70 -16.95 5.07 -2.42
CA VAL A 70 -17.70 4.05 -1.66
C VAL A 70 -17.35 2.61 -2.03
N ALA A 71 -16.70 2.39 -3.17
CA ALA A 71 -16.32 1.07 -3.65
C ALA A 71 -15.09 0.49 -2.91
N PRO A 72 -14.95 -0.85 -2.83
CA PRO A 72 -13.76 -1.48 -2.27
C PRO A 72 -12.46 -0.93 -2.85
N ARG A 73 -11.46 -0.77 -1.97
CA ARG A 73 -10.15 -0.21 -2.30
C ARG A 73 -9.12 -1.31 -2.49
N ASN A 74 -7.98 -0.97 -3.08
CA ASN A 74 -6.78 -1.79 -2.98
C ASN A 74 -6.18 -1.67 -1.57
N PHE A 75 -5.44 -2.69 -1.15
CA PHE A 75 -4.77 -2.74 0.15
C PHE A 75 -3.29 -3.10 0.03
N ALA A 76 -2.45 -2.44 0.82
CA ALA A 76 -1.07 -2.86 1.03
C ALA A 76 -0.92 -3.31 2.48
N ILE A 77 -0.28 -4.46 2.70
CA ILE A 77 -0.04 -5.00 4.03
C ILE A 77 1.15 -4.25 4.66
N PRO A 78 0.98 -3.59 5.83
CA PRO A 78 2.09 -2.95 6.53
C PRO A 78 3.27 -3.90 6.72
N TYR A 79 4.48 -3.38 6.47
CA TYR A 79 5.75 -4.12 6.55
C TYR A 79 5.83 -5.35 5.63
N THR A 80 4.92 -5.49 4.66
CA THR A 80 4.76 -6.71 3.84
C THR A 80 4.53 -7.98 4.67
N MET A 81 4.18 -7.87 5.95
CA MET A 81 4.01 -9.01 6.86
C MET A 81 2.57 -9.53 6.84
N ALA A 82 2.27 -10.41 5.88
CA ALA A 82 0.95 -11.02 5.76
C ALA A 82 0.60 -11.93 6.94
N SER A 83 -0.69 -12.17 7.14
CA SER A 83 -1.21 -13.08 8.16
C SER A 83 -2.30 -13.96 7.56
N PRO A 84 -2.11 -15.28 7.46
CA PRO A 84 -3.15 -16.21 7.00
C PRO A 84 -4.45 -16.08 7.80
N MET A 85 -4.33 -15.82 9.10
CA MET A 85 -5.48 -15.64 9.99
C MET A 85 -6.34 -14.42 9.62
N MET A 86 -5.72 -13.35 9.10
CA MET A 86 -6.41 -12.12 8.71
C MET A 86 -6.86 -12.11 7.25
N GLN A 87 -6.41 -13.07 6.43
CA GLN A 87 -6.74 -13.11 5.00
C GLN A 87 -8.25 -13.13 4.69
N PRO A 88 -9.11 -13.89 5.40
CA PRO A 88 -10.54 -13.85 5.16
C PRO A 88 -11.15 -12.44 5.35
N LEU A 89 -10.65 -11.68 6.33
CA LEU A 89 -11.06 -10.30 6.53
C LEU A 89 -10.61 -9.43 5.34
N LEU A 90 -9.35 -9.52 4.92
CA LEU A 90 -8.84 -8.72 3.81
C LEU A 90 -9.60 -8.99 2.49
N ARG A 91 -9.90 -10.26 2.20
CA ARG A 91 -10.69 -10.69 1.03
C ARG A 91 -12.09 -10.08 0.99
N ARG A 92 -12.71 -9.89 2.17
CA ARG A 92 -14.07 -9.33 2.27
C ARG A 92 -14.09 -7.81 2.09
N HIS A 93 -13.01 -7.12 2.46
CA HIS A 93 -12.97 -5.66 2.55
C HIS A 93 -12.28 -4.98 1.36
N PHE A 94 -11.38 -5.67 0.65
CA PHE A 94 -10.55 -5.05 -0.38
C PHE A 94 -10.71 -5.74 -1.73
N LEU A 95 -10.43 -4.99 -2.81
CA LEU A 95 -10.42 -5.51 -4.17
C LEU A 95 -9.18 -6.38 -4.41
N THR A 96 -8.01 -5.89 -3.97
CA THR A 96 -6.74 -6.61 -3.98
C THR A 96 -5.97 -6.31 -2.71
N SER A 97 -5.06 -7.22 -2.35
CA SER A 97 -4.09 -7.01 -1.29
C SER A 97 -2.70 -7.37 -1.79
N ARG A 98 -1.74 -6.46 -1.61
CA ARG A 98 -0.33 -6.68 -1.91
C ARG A 98 0.53 -6.71 -0.64
N GLY A 99 1.56 -7.54 -0.65
CA GLY A 99 2.48 -7.77 0.46
C GLY A 99 2.84 -9.26 0.57
N GLY A 100 3.78 -9.59 1.46
CA GLY A 100 4.23 -10.97 1.68
C GLY A 100 5.52 -11.31 0.92
N LEU A 101 5.46 -11.28 -0.41
CA LEU A 101 6.55 -11.75 -1.27
C LEU A 101 7.18 -10.64 -2.10
N HIS A 102 8.52 -10.57 -2.06
CA HIS A 102 9.30 -9.81 -3.02
C HIS A 102 9.30 -10.54 -4.37
N GLY A 103 8.81 -9.91 -5.44
CA GLY A 103 8.87 -10.50 -6.77
C GLY A 103 7.86 -9.95 -7.78
N VAL A 104 7.81 -10.61 -8.93
CA VAL A 104 6.94 -10.31 -10.07
C VAL A 104 5.75 -11.26 -10.10
N ASN A 105 4.55 -10.70 -10.28
CA ASN A 105 3.32 -11.49 -10.43
C ASN A 105 3.20 -11.99 -11.87
N ARG A 106 2.83 -13.27 -12.04
CA ARG A 106 2.71 -13.93 -13.35
C ARG A 106 1.58 -14.94 -13.37
N GLY A 107 0.88 -15.06 -14.49
CA GLY A 107 -0.17 -16.06 -14.68
C GLY A 107 -1.34 -15.90 -13.71
N LYS A 108 -1.86 -17.02 -13.18
CA LYS A 108 -2.92 -17.02 -12.18
C LYS A 108 -2.30 -16.75 -10.80
N VAL A 109 -2.59 -15.58 -10.25
CA VAL A 109 -2.18 -15.18 -8.90
C VAL A 109 -3.39 -14.96 -8.00
N ASP A 110 -3.17 -15.06 -6.70
CA ASP A 110 -4.18 -14.71 -5.71
C ASP A 110 -4.24 -13.17 -5.56
N PRO A 111 -5.37 -12.51 -5.90
CA PRO A 111 -5.47 -11.05 -5.83
C PRO A 111 -5.31 -10.50 -4.40
N HIS A 112 -5.41 -11.33 -3.36
CA HIS A 112 -5.21 -10.93 -1.97
C HIS A 112 -3.85 -11.34 -1.39
N TYR A 113 -2.94 -11.79 -2.25
CA TYR A 113 -1.56 -12.08 -1.89
C TYR A 113 -0.61 -11.75 -3.05
N LEU A 114 -0.77 -10.54 -3.60
CA LEU A 114 0.07 -10.06 -4.69
C LEU A 114 1.47 -9.73 -4.20
N ALA A 115 2.47 -10.17 -4.97
CA ALA A 115 3.86 -9.80 -4.75
C ALA A 115 4.05 -8.28 -4.94
N SER A 116 4.98 -7.73 -4.16
CA SER A 116 5.37 -6.32 -4.20
C SER A 116 6.84 -6.19 -3.86
N PHE A 117 7.52 -5.19 -4.42
CA PHE A 117 8.92 -4.91 -4.13
C PHE A 117 9.08 -3.49 -3.63
N GLU A 118 9.95 -3.31 -2.63
CA GLU A 118 10.20 -2.01 -2.03
C GLU A 118 11.27 -1.26 -2.84
N LEU A 119 10.90 -0.10 -3.36
CA LEU A 119 11.84 0.89 -3.88
C LEU A 119 12.20 1.82 -2.73
N ARG A 120 13.41 1.64 -2.21
CA ARG A 120 13.98 2.46 -1.16
C ARG A 120 15.00 3.43 -1.76
N PRO A 121 15.36 4.52 -1.04
CA PRO A 121 16.43 5.41 -1.48
C PRO A 121 17.78 4.70 -1.73
N ASP A 122 18.04 3.59 -1.04
CA ASP A 122 19.23 2.75 -1.22
C ASP A 122 19.06 1.65 -2.29
N THR A 123 17.92 1.56 -2.97
CA THR A 123 17.74 0.59 -4.05
C THR A 123 18.68 0.92 -5.19
N SER A 124 19.58 -0.02 -5.52
CA SER A 124 20.56 0.19 -6.56
C SER A 124 19.90 0.30 -7.94
N PRO A 125 20.35 1.21 -8.82
CA PRO A 125 19.90 1.24 -10.21
C PRO A 125 20.08 -0.11 -10.91
N ALA A 126 21.13 -0.85 -10.58
CA ALA A 126 21.37 -2.20 -11.09
C ALA A 126 20.28 -3.20 -10.66
N GLY A 127 19.79 -3.13 -9.43
CA GLY A 127 18.68 -3.98 -8.97
C GLY A 127 17.36 -3.66 -9.69
N VAL A 128 17.11 -2.37 -9.98
CA VAL A 128 15.95 -1.96 -10.80
C VAL A 128 16.11 -2.46 -12.24
N ALA A 129 17.29 -2.30 -12.83
CA ALA A 129 17.57 -2.78 -14.19
C ALA A 129 17.39 -4.29 -14.30
N GLN A 130 17.90 -5.06 -13.34
CA GLN A 130 17.72 -6.52 -13.31
C GLN A 130 16.25 -6.93 -13.23
N LEU A 131 15.42 -6.20 -12.47
CA LEU A 131 13.99 -6.43 -12.43
C LEU A 131 13.32 -6.17 -13.79
N LEU A 132 13.74 -5.11 -14.49
CA LEU A 132 13.25 -4.80 -15.83
C LEU A 132 13.66 -5.88 -16.84
N ASP A 133 14.92 -6.33 -16.81
CA ASP A 133 15.41 -7.42 -17.66
C ASP A 133 14.62 -8.71 -17.41
N GLU A 134 14.30 -9.02 -16.14
CA GLU A 134 13.47 -10.18 -15.79
C GLU A 134 12.04 -10.07 -16.34
N LEU A 135 11.46 -8.86 -16.32
CA LEU A 135 10.13 -8.59 -16.87
C LEU A 135 10.12 -8.69 -18.40
N GLU A 136 11.20 -8.28 -19.07
CA GLU A 136 11.35 -8.42 -20.52
C GLU A 136 11.50 -9.89 -20.93
N ALA A 137 12.40 -10.63 -20.27
CA ALA A 137 12.64 -12.04 -20.58
C ALA A 137 11.45 -12.94 -20.22
N ARG A 138 10.72 -12.60 -19.14
CA ARG A 138 9.57 -13.36 -18.63
C ARG A 138 8.43 -12.41 -18.27
N PRO A 139 7.54 -12.11 -19.24
CA PRO A 139 6.45 -11.16 -19.05
C PRO A 139 5.65 -11.40 -17.77
N GLY A 140 5.37 -10.30 -17.07
CA GLY A 140 4.67 -10.27 -15.80
C GLY A 140 4.39 -8.82 -15.41
N TRP A 141 3.91 -8.62 -14.18
CA TRP A 141 3.71 -7.26 -13.65
C TRP A 141 4.28 -7.15 -12.24
N ALA A 142 4.96 -6.03 -12.01
CA ALA A 142 5.62 -5.72 -10.76
C ALA A 142 4.87 -4.58 -10.06
N ASN A 143 4.70 -4.70 -8.74
CA ASN A 143 4.01 -3.71 -7.93
C ASN A 143 5.02 -2.97 -7.04
N PRO A 144 5.64 -1.87 -7.50
CA PRO A 144 6.55 -1.10 -6.66
C PRO A 144 5.80 -0.52 -5.45
N SER A 145 6.43 -0.58 -4.30
CA SER A 145 6.04 0.17 -3.09
C SER A 145 7.18 1.08 -2.69
N SER A 146 6.88 2.35 -2.47
CA SER A 146 7.81 3.29 -1.83
C SER A 146 7.33 3.54 -0.40
N PRO A 147 8.21 3.82 0.57
CA PRO A 147 7.77 4.45 1.82
C PRO A 147 6.93 5.70 1.49
N MET A 148 5.85 5.95 2.25
CA MET A 148 4.85 7.00 1.99
C MET A 148 5.40 8.43 2.17
N ASN A 149 6.39 8.80 1.38
CA ASN A 149 7.08 10.07 1.46
C ASN A 149 6.96 10.75 0.10
N VAL A 150 6.39 11.96 0.09
CA VAL A 150 6.45 12.87 -1.05
C VAL A 150 7.26 14.05 -0.54
N SER A 151 8.40 14.33 -1.16
CA SER A 151 9.18 15.51 -0.82
C SER A 151 8.41 16.74 -1.30
N ASP A 152 7.87 17.53 -0.37
CA ASP A 152 7.38 18.90 -0.63
C ASP A 152 8.57 19.87 -0.82
N GLN A 153 9.56 19.50 -1.63
CA GLN A 153 10.63 20.42 -2.01
C GLN A 153 10.22 21.11 -3.32
N PRO A 154 10.27 22.45 -3.39
CA PRO A 154 9.93 23.22 -4.58
C PRO A 154 10.86 22.94 -5.76
#